data_AF-A0A1F6DV60-F1
#
_entry.id   AF-A0A1F6DV60-F1
#
_cell.length_a   1.000
_cell.length_b   1.000
_cell.length_c   1.000
_cell.angle_alpha   90.00
_cell.angle_beta   90.00
_cell.angle_gamma   90.00
#
_symmetry.space_group_name_H-M   'P 1'
#
loop_
_entity.id
_entity.type
_entity.pdbx_description
1 polymer ?
#
loop_
_entity_poly.entity_id
_entity_poly.type
_entity_poly.pdbx_seq_one_letter_code
_entity_poly.pdbx_strand_id
1 'polypeptide(L)'
;MTSGIGLYRPVLKTDQGMPGNFLPFSVDAALERTNLSIRSISFEEGVAISEAWNTYSNGMARDIRAAFLPFDLGATYELLQQFETRRAEHGRPDKGHRPFMFIRPALPERPIVFGKDIVARVEHEVLRLLERATARAYSLEVLQTGTTRPGNLLYVQPDVYVLADGTVTVEKINCPDVVFFLAGVEAESSSALPHVQMIVRQLGAKVVDTIIEKMGTKITIVTRDAVITQLEDVLEIREIDFLREALTCAGAIVNVIPASAVDSVETGSRLLLLNLNYGAAETTTLLRRHAAEEVECFPNPYFQMACDEVTGLQELVLTTGDKHRELFLERASSQPGTDVGIVEALRLMDKGLRQGGITGDILHVVLETETVPVLRNALHSWRQLATRAKRPANEHGVIRIRSIPARPENLILTSSTGPRLHAFRFMCIT
;
A
#
# COMPACT_ATOMS: atom_id res chain seq x y z
N MET A 1 -0.42 19.19 22.76
CA MET A 1 0.66 18.17 22.74
C MET A 1 0.67 17.52 21.37
N THR A 2 1.43 18.09 20.43
CA THR A 2 1.45 17.68 18.99
C THR A 2 2.86 17.76 18.38
N SER A 3 3.87 18.00 19.21
CA SER A 3 5.30 17.96 18.88
C SER A 3 5.72 16.53 18.53
N GLY A 4 6.16 16.31 17.28
CA GLY A 4 6.65 15.01 16.77
C GLY A 4 5.95 14.55 15.49
N ILE A 5 4.61 14.66 15.43
CA ILE A 5 3.79 14.19 14.29
C ILE A 5 4.23 14.83 12.97
N GLY A 6 4.48 16.14 12.96
CA GLY A 6 4.90 16.88 11.77
C GLY A 6 6.35 16.65 11.32
N LEU A 7 7.22 16.11 12.19
CA LEU A 7 8.63 15.83 11.86
C LEU A 7 8.79 14.47 11.15
N TYR A 8 7.87 13.52 11.37
CA TYR A 8 8.08 12.13 10.94
C TYR A 8 8.00 11.93 9.41
N ARG A 9 7.04 12.56 8.71
CA ARG A 9 6.95 12.47 7.23
C ARG A 9 8.08 13.17 6.45
N PRO A 10 8.59 14.36 6.82
CA PRO A 10 9.66 14.99 6.05
C PRO A 10 11.05 14.35 6.18
N VAL A 11 11.27 13.24 6.92
CA VAL A 11 12.61 12.81 7.40
C VAL A 11 13.17 11.42 6.96
N LEU A 12 12.49 10.29 6.77
CA LEU A 12 11.10 9.91 7.03
C LEU A 12 10.39 9.25 5.82
N LYS A 13 11.14 8.79 4.80
CA LYS A 13 10.57 7.87 3.78
C LYS A 13 10.17 6.57 4.47
N THR A 14 8.90 6.20 4.35
CA THR A 14 8.28 5.07 5.05
C THR A 14 7.29 4.41 4.10
N ASP A 15 7.29 3.09 4.09
CA ASP A 15 6.38 2.28 3.26
C ASP A 15 4.92 2.49 3.65
N GLN A 16 4.63 2.33 4.94
CA GLN A 16 3.29 2.40 5.52
C GLN A 16 2.91 3.84 5.99
N GLY A 17 3.67 4.86 5.57
CA GLY A 17 3.48 6.24 6.02
C GLY A 17 3.66 6.46 7.53
N MET A 18 2.76 7.24 8.15
CA MET A 18 2.80 7.48 9.61
C MET A 18 2.41 6.21 10.38
N PRO A 19 3.02 5.98 11.55
CA PRO A 19 3.82 4.79 11.83
C PRO A 19 3.01 3.50 11.79
N GLY A 20 2.92 2.89 10.61
CA GLY A 20 2.51 1.49 10.47
C GLY A 20 3.57 0.55 11.06
N ASN A 21 3.12 -0.48 11.76
CA ASN A 21 3.97 -1.53 12.32
C ASN A 21 3.89 -2.80 11.46
N PHE A 22 5.03 -3.42 11.17
CA PHE A 22 5.08 -4.76 10.58
C PHE A 22 4.98 -5.79 11.70
N LEU A 23 3.75 -6.21 11.98
CA LEU A 23 3.40 -7.07 13.11
C LEU A 23 2.86 -8.42 12.61
N PRO A 24 3.46 -9.56 13.00
CA PRO A 24 3.08 -10.87 12.49
C PRO A 24 1.75 -11.36 13.08
N PHE A 25 0.94 -11.99 12.23
CA PHE A 25 -0.25 -12.76 12.61
C PHE A 25 -0.22 -14.13 11.92
N SER A 26 -1.04 -15.06 12.41
CA SER A 26 -1.25 -16.36 11.77
C SER A 26 -2.73 -16.69 11.56
N VAL A 27 -2.98 -17.66 10.69
CA VAL A 27 -4.28 -18.29 10.49
C VAL A 27 -4.22 -19.71 11.06
N ASP A 28 -5.21 -20.09 11.84
CA ASP A 28 -5.36 -21.45 12.38
C ASP A 28 -6.70 -22.05 11.95
N ALA A 29 -6.64 -23.04 11.05
CA ALA A 29 -7.81 -23.74 10.53
C ALA A 29 -8.42 -24.74 11.53
N ALA A 30 -7.75 -25.06 12.65
CA ALA A 30 -8.32 -25.83 13.75
C ALA A 30 -9.07 -24.93 14.75
N LEU A 31 -8.78 -23.62 14.79
CA LEU A 31 -9.41 -22.67 15.70
C LEU A 31 -10.80 -22.26 15.20
N GLU A 32 -11.86 -22.76 15.84
CA GLU A 32 -13.25 -22.44 15.49
C GLU A 32 -13.67 -20.99 15.82
N ARG A 33 -12.97 -20.30 16.74
CA ARG A 33 -13.30 -18.92 17.16
C ARG A 33 -12.08 -18.06 17.44
N THR A 34 -12.04 -16.87 16.85
CA THR A 34 -10.97 -15.88 17.02
C THR A 34 -11.05 -15.17 18.37
N ASN A 35 -9.91 -15.02 19.05
CA ASN A 35 -9.82 -14.24 20.28
C ASN A 35 -9.53 -12.75 19.98
N LEU A 36 -10.58 -12.00 19.59
CA LEU A 36 -10.55 -10.57 19.24
C LEU A 36 -10.31 -9.60 20.42
N SER A 37 -10.00 -10.08 21.63
CA SER A 37 -9.63 -9.19 22.73
C SER A 37 -8.36 -8.38 22.40
N ILE A 38 -8.24 -7.18 22.95
CA ILE A 38 -7.14 -6.25 22.64
C ILE A 38 -5.76 -6.90 22.93
N ARG A 39 -4.79 -6.60 22.07
CA ARG A 39 -3.37 -6.93 22.19
C ARG A 39 -2.56 -5.65 22.34
N SER A 40 -1.73 -5.59 23.37
CA SER A 40 -0.70 -4.56 23.47
C SER A 40 0.54 -5.02 22.69
N ILE A 41 1.19 -4.09 22.00
CA ILE A 41 2.47 -4.29 21.33
C ILE A 41 3.56 -4.26 22.41
N SER A 42 4.18 -5.41 22.68
CA SER A 42 5.19 -5.58 23.73
C SER A 42 6.57 -5.05 23.32
N PHE A 43 6.85 -5.08 22.02
CA PHE A 43 8.15 -4.75 21.46
C PHE A 43 7.98 -4.11 20.08
N GLU A 44 8.68 -3.01 19.85
CA GLU A 44 8.83 -2.35 18.56
C GLU A 44 10.32 -2.06 18.34
N GLU A 45 10.80 -2.20 17.11
CA GLU A 45 12.15 -1.80 16.72
C GLU A 45 12.15 -1.13 15.33
N GLY A 46 13.15 -0.30 15.05
CA GLY A 46 13.32 0.34 13.75
C GLY A 46 14.29 -0.42 12.85
N VAL A 47 13.96 -0.57 11.56
CA VAL A 47 14.91 -1.04 10.55
C VAL A 47 15.01 -0.03 9.40
N ALA A 48 16.26 0.37 9.08
CA ALA A 48 16.58 1.35 8.06
C ALA A 48 17.22 0.67 6.83
N ILE A 49 16.42 0.51 5.77
CA ILE A 49 16.81 -0.12 4.50
C ILE A 49 17.50 0.94 3.64
N SER A 50 18.74 0.70 3.21
CA SER A 50 19.44 1.61 2.30
C SER A 50 18.76 1.63 0.93
N GLU A 51 18.55 2.79 0.33
CA GLU A 51 18.13 2.92 -1.08
C GLU A 51 19.20 2.38 -2.05
N ALA A 52 18.78 1.87 -3.21
CA ALA A 52 19.67 1.23 -4.19
C ALA A 52 20.78 2.17 -4.73
N TRP A 53 20.51 3.47 -4.82
CA TRP A 53 21.45 4.50 -5.26
C TRP A 53 22.38 5.03 -4.14
N ASN A 54 22.28 4.52 -2.91
CA ASN A 54 23.05 5.00 -1.75
C ASN A 54 24.48 4.43 -1.73
N THR A 55 25.40 5.05 -2.47
CA THR A 55 26.79 4.61 -2.66
C THR A 55 27.79 5.08 -1.58
N TYR A 56 27.32 5.47 -0.39
CA TYR A 56 28.18 6.05 0.65
C TYR A 56 28.72 5.02 1.65
N SER A 57 29.78 5.40 2.38
CA SER A 57 30.57 4.52 3.25
C SER A 57 29.72 3.76 4.30
N ASN A 58 29.91 2.43 4.37
CA ASN A 58 29.19 1.50 5.24
C ASN A 58 29.08 1.93 6.72
N GLY A 59 30.08 2.66 7.25
CA GLY A 59 30.07 3.20 8.61
C GLY A 59 28.84 4.06 8.90
N MET A 60 28.61 5.12 8.13
CA MET A 60 27.47 6.02 8.35
C MET A 60 26.11 5.31 8.18
N ALA A 61 26.01 4.35 7.26
CA ALA A 61 24.80 3.55 7.09
C ALA A 61 24.52 2.63 8.28
N ARG A 62 25.57 1.99 8.83
CA ARG A 62 25.50 1.21 10.08
C ARG A 62 25.11 2.12 11.26
N ASP A 63 25.68 3.31 11.35
CA ASP A 63 25.45 4.22 12.48
C ASP A 63 24.00 4.77 12.46
N ILE A 64 23.44 5.05 11.28
CA ILE A 64 22.01 5.37 11.08
C ILE A 64 21.11 4.16 11.44
N ARG A 65 21.46 2.95 11.01
CA ARG A 65 20.73 1.71 11.40
C ARG A 65 20.74 1.53 12.92
N ALA A 66 21.88 1.76 13.58
CA ALA A 66 22.03 1.63 15.03
C ALA A 66 21.23 2.67 15.82
N ALA A 67 21.17 3.93 15.35
CA ALA A 67 20.34 4.97 15.97
C ALA A 67 18.83 4.72 15.79
N PHE A 68 18.42 4.21 14.63
CA PHE A 68 17.00 3.97 14.36
C PHE A 68 16.45 2.70 15.03
N LEU A 69 17.28 1.70 15.30
CA LEU A 69 16.88 0.43 15.93
C LEU A 69 16.09 0.62 17.25
N PRO A 70 16.54 1.40 18.25
CA PRO A 70 15.77 1.70 19.47
C PRO A 70 14.75 2.86 19.29
N PHE A 71 14.49 3.32 18.06
CA PHE A 71 13.76 4.55 17.73
C PHE A 71 14.33 5.84 18.35
N ASP A 72 15.65 6.01 18.39
CA ASP A 72 16.21 7.35 18.62
C ASP A 72 16.03 8.22 17.37
N LEU A 73 14.84 8.81 17.26
CA LEU A 73 14.48 9.71 16.16
C LEU A 73 15.30 11.01 16.17
N GLY A 74 15.90 11.38 17.30
CA GLY A 74 16.77 12.55 17.42
C GLY A 74 18.12 12.27 16.76
N ALA A 75 18.85 11.27 17.26
CA ALA A 75 20.12 10.84 16.68
C ALA A 75 19.98 10.40 15.21
N THR A 76 18.89 9.70 14.86
CA THR A 76 18.59 9.34 13.46
C THR A 76 18.44 10.59 12.58
N TYR A 77 17.74 11.62 13.05
CA TYR A 77 17.58 12.87 12.29
C TYR A 77 18.90 13.63 12.13
N GLU A 78 19.70 13.76 13.19
CA GLU A 78 21.00 14.43 13.13
C GLU A 78 21.97 13.75 12.16
N LEU A 79 22.01 12.41 12.15
CA LEU A 79 22.81 11.64 11.20
C LEU A 79 22.30 11.77 9.76
N LEU A 80 20.98 11.84 9.55
CA LEU A 80 20.37 12.10 8.24
C LEU A 80 20.65 13.53 7.73
N GLN A 81 20.67 14.53 8.61
CA GLN A 81 21.08 15.89 8.24
C GLN A 81 22.56 15.94 7.84
N GLN A 82 23.44 15.26 8.58
CA GLN A 82 24.86 15.15 8.21
C GLN A 82 25.05 14.46 6.85
N PHE A 83 24.21 13.47 6.52
CA PHE A 83 24.18 12.85 5.19
C PHE A 83 23.72 13.85 4.11
N GLU A 84 22.62 14.57 4.35
CA GLU A 84 22.06 15.56 3.40
C GLU A 84 23.05 16.67 3.07
N THR A 85 23.76 17.22 4.08
CA THR A 85 24.81 18.23 3.87
C THR A 85 25.92 17.70 2.97
N ARG A 86 26.47 16.50 3.26
CA ARG A 86 27.52 15.88 2.42
C ARG A 86 27.02 15.59 1.00
N ARG A 87 25.76 15.19 0.81
CA ARG A 87 25.17 14.99 -0.53
C ARG A 87 25.08 16.31 -1.32
N ALA A 88 24.77 17.42 -0.66
CA ALA A 88 24.73 18.74 -1.30
C ALA A 88 26.13 19.18 -1.77
N GLU A 89 27.15 18.96 -0.95
CA GLU A 89 28.57 19.22 -1.29
C GLU A 89 29.05 18.41 -2.52
N HIS A 90 28.46 17.22 -2.75
CA HIS A 90 28.78 16.32 -3.87
C HIS A 90 27.83 16.47 -5.07
N GLY A 91 27.03 17.55 -5.13
CA GLY A 91 26.37 17.99 -6.37
C GLY A 91 25.17 17.16 -6.87
N ARG A 92 24.51 16.36 -6.03
CA ARG A 92 23.27 15.61 -6.40
C ARG A 92 22.01 16.07 -5.65
N PRO A 93 21.36 17.20 -6.01
CA PRO A 93 20.24 17.79 -5.27
C PRO A 93 18.83 17.34 -5.75
N ASP A 94 18.50 16.05 -5.68
CA ASP A 94 17.16 15.57 -6.03
C ASP A 94 16.19 15.67 -4.84
N LYS A 95 15.30 16.65 -4.89
CA LYS A 95 14.35 16.96 -3.81
C LYS A 95 13.31 15.86 -3.63
N GLY A 96 13.43 15.11 -2.53
CA GLY A 96 12.44 14.11 -2.09
C GLY A 96 13.02 12.72 -1.85
N HIS A 97 14.11 12.36 -2.55
CA HIS A 97 14.71 11.02 -2.49
C HIS A 97 15.63 10.92 -1.27
N ARG A 98 15.10 10.40 -0.16
CA ARG A 98 15.84 10.19 1.10
C ARG A 98 16.66 8.89 1.04
N PRO A 99 17.85 8.82 1.65
CA PRO A 99 18.81 7.72 1.43
C PRO A 99 18.47 6.38 2.09
N PHE A 100 17.42 6.34 2.91
CA PHE A 100 16.91 5.14 3.57
C PHE A 100 15.38 5.12 3.54
N MET A 101 14.83 3.92 3.36
CA MET A 101 13.44 3.58 3.60
C MET A 101 13.32 2.96 5.00
N PHE A 102 12.42 3.47 5.82
CA PHE A 102 12.30 3.10 7.23
C PHE A 102 11.06 2.24 7.48
N ILE A 103 11.22 1.10 8.16
CA ILE A 103 10.14 0.19 8.56
C ILE A 103 10.15 -0.07 10.08
N ARG A 104 9.02 -0.50 10.64
CA ARG A 104 8.83 -0.72 12.10
C ARG A 104 8.39 -2.17 12.43
N PRO A 105 9.28 -3.18 12.38
CA PRO A 105 8.98 -4.50 12.93
C PRO A 105 8.50 -4.43 14.39
N ALA A 106 7.48 -5.22 14.73
CA ALA A 106 6.89 -5.21 16.08
C ALA A 106 6.31 -6.58 16.45
N LEU A 107 6.23 -6.86 17.75
CA LEU A 107 5.64 -8.08 18.30
C LEU A 107 4.54 -7.75 19.32
N PRO A 108 3.40 -8.47 19.33
CA PRO A 108 2.39 -8.33 20.36
C PRO A 108 2.76 -9.16 21.61
N GLU A 109 2.25 -8.76 22.78
CA GLU A 109 2.38 -9.53 24.04
C GLU A 109 1.89 -10.99 23.94
N ARG A 110 0.91 -11.22 23.05
CA ARG A 110 0.31 -12.52 22.75
C ARG A 110 0.04 -12.58 21.25
N PRO A 111 0.30 -13.71 20.56
CA PRO A 111 0.08 -13.82 19.11
C PRO A 111 -1.33 -13.40 18.67
N ILE A 112 -1.41 -12.84 17.46
CA ILE A 112 -2.67 -12.66 16.73
C ILE A 112 -2.88 -13.90 15.88
N VAL A 113 -3.94 -14.63 16.17
CA VAL A 113 -4.33 -15.86 15.48
C VAL A 113 -5.79 -15.71 15.05
N PHE A 114 -6.02 -15.74 13.74
CA PHE A 114 -7.38 -15.74 13.18
C PHE A 114 -7.84 -17.18 12.97
N GLY A 115 -9.01 -17.49 13.55
CA GLY A 115 -9.72 -18.74 13.36
C GLY A 115 -10.69 -18.69 12.19
N LYS A 116 -11.33 -19.83 11.92
CA LYS A 116 -12.34 -20.04 10.86
C LYS A 116 -13.41 -18.94 10.81
N ASP A 117 -13.87 -18.48 11.97
CA ASP A 117 -14.97 -17.51 12.11
C ASP A 117 -14.68 -16.12 11.52
N ILE A 118 -13.41 -15.71 11.51
CA ILE A 118 -12.93 -14.48 10.86
C ILE A 118 -12.40 -14.77 9.46
N VAL A 119 -11.66 -15.87 9.27
CA VAL A 119 -11.10 -16.24 7.95
C VAL A 119 -12.22 -16.37 6.91
N ALA A 120 -13.31 -17.07 7.22
CA ALA A 120 -14.45 -17.21 6.30
C ALA A 120 -15.14 -15.87 5.97
N ARG A 121 -15.08 -14.87 6.87
CA ARG A 121 -15.59 -13.51 6.61
C ARG A 121 -14.64 -12.73 5.71
N VAL A 122 -13.33 -12.88 5.92
CA VAL A 122 -12.29 -12.30 5.06
C VAL A 122 -12.43 -12.88 3.64
N GLU A 123 -12.49 -14.20 3.51
CA GLU A 123 -12.69 -14.90 2.23
C GLU A 123 -13.97 -14.44 1.52
N HIS A 124 -15.11 -14.34 2.23
CA HIS A 124 -16.36 -13.86 1.66
C HIS A 124 -16.26 -12.42 1.12
N GLU A 125 -15.71 -11.49 1.91
CA GLU A 125 -15.55 -10.10 1.48
C GLU A 125 -14.53 -9.95 0.35
N VAL A 126 -13.45 -10.73 0.36
CA VAL A 126 -12.44 -10.75 -0.71
C VAL A 126 -13.05 -11.26 -2.01
N LEU A 127 -13.75 -12.41 -1.99
CA LEU A 127 -14.44 -12.95 -3.16
C LEU A 127 -15.46 -11.94 -3.74
N ARG A 128 -16.27 -11.32 -2.88
CA ARG A 128 -17.23 -10.27 -3.25
C ARG A 128 -16.57 -9.03 -3.90
N LEU A 129 -15.32 -8.72 -3.56
CA LEU A 129 -14.54 -7.67 -4.22
C LEU A 129 -13.86 -8.14 -5.51
N LEU A 130 -13.40 -9.38 -5.58
CA LEU A 130 -12.83 -9.98 -6.80
C LEU A 130 -13.90 -10.13 -7.90
N GLU A 131 -15.15 -10.47 -7.55
CA GLU A 131 -16.30 -10.43 -8.47
C GLU A 131 -16.53 -9.02 -9.03
N ARG A 132 -16.49 -7.98 -8.17
CA ARG A 132 -16.62 -6.58 -8.59
C ARG A 132 -15.45 -6.12 -9.47
N ALA A 133 -14.23 -6.52 -9.13
CA ALA A 133 -13.04 -6.24 -9.93
C ALA A 133 -13.13 -6.94 -11.30
N THR A 134 -13.60 -8.19 -11.34
CA THR A 134 -13.85 -8.94 -12.59
C THR A 134 -14.85 -8.21 -13.49
N ALA A 135 -16.01 -7.83 -12.94
CA ALA A 135 -17.05 -7.11 -13.70
C ALA A 135 -16.56 -5.74 -14.20
N ARG A 136 -15.74 -5.03 -13.41
CA ARG A 136 -15.13 -3.76 -13.80
C ARG A 136 -14.05 -3.93 -14.86
N ALA A 137 -13.20 -4.95 -14.73
CA ALA A 137 -12.18 -5.32 -15.70
C ALA A 137 -12.79 -5.66 -17.05
N TYR A 138 -13.82 -6.51 -17.08
CA TYR A 138 -14.57 -6.83 -18.30
C TYR A 138 -15.22 -5.58 -18.93
N SER A 139 -15.74 -4.66 -18.10
CA SER A 139 -16.29 -3.39 -18.60
C SER A 139 -15.23 -2.47 -19.23
N LEU A 140 -13.99 -2.50 -18.72
CA LEU A 140 -12.85 -1.77 -19.29
C LEU A 140 -12.31 -2.44 -20.56
N GLU A 141 -12.16 -3.76 -20.55
CA GLU A 141 -11.64 -4.54 -21.68
C GLU A 141 -12.60 -4.52 -22.88
N VAL A 142 -13.92 -4.61 -22.66
CA VAL A 142 -14.92 -4.46 -23.74
C VAL A 142 -14.89 -3.05 -24.33
N LEU A 143 -14.73 -2.01 -23.50
CA LEU A 143 -14.69 -0.63 -23.97
C LEU A 143 -13.47 -0.33 -24.86
N GLN A 144 -12.34 -1.01 -24.64
CA GLN A 144 -11.11 -0.82 -25.41
C GLN A 144 -10.89 -1.84 -26.54
N THR A 145 -11.38 -3.08 -26.39
CA THR A 145 -11.06 -4.21 -27.27
C THR A 145 -12.27 -4.89 -27.90
N GLY A 146 -13.49 -4.61 -27.43
CA GLY A 146 -14.72 -5.29 -27.84
C GLY A 146 -14.87 -6.74 -27.34
N THR A 147 -13.97 -7.21 -26.47
CA THR A 147 -13.92 -8.61 -25.98
C THR A 147 -13.76 -8.66 -24.45
N THR A 148 -13.86 -9.86 -23.85
CA THR A 148 -13.51 -10.11 -22.44
C THR A 148 -12.58 -11.32 -22.33
N ARG A 149 -11.51 -11.20 -21.55
CA ARG A 149 -10.54 -12.28 -21.29
C ARG A 149 -10.51 -12.63 -19.81
N PRO A 150 -10.04 -13.83 -19.41
CA PRO A 150 -9.93 -14.20 -18.00
C PRO A 150 -9.06 -13.21 -17.21
N GLY A 151 -9.27 -13.15 -15.89
CA GLY A 151 -8.49 -12.27 -15.00
C GLY A 151 -7.02 -12.70 -14.80
N ASN A 152 -6.67 -13.93 -15.19
CA ASN A 152 -5.33 -14.53 -15.09
C ASN A 152 -4.67 -14.36 -13.70
N LEU A 153 -5.46 -14.55 -12.64
CA LEU A 153 -5.00 -14.41 -11.28
C LEU A 153 -4.07 -15.55 -10.84
N LEU A 154 -3.06 -15.16 -10.07
CA LEU A 154 -2.10 -16.02 -9.40
C LEU A 154 -2.29 -15.90 -7.88
N TYR A 155 -2.28 -14.66 -7.38
CA TYR A 155 -2.55 -14.31 -5.99
C TYR A 155 -2.98 -12.84 -5.90
N VAL A 156 -3.61 -12.48 -4.77
CA VAL A 156 -3.89 -11.10 -4.37
C VAL A 156 -3.58 -10.89 -2.89
N GLN A 157 -3.26 -9.65 -2.51
CA GLN A 157 -3.05 -9.25 -1.13
C GLN A 157 -4.15 -8.27 -0.71
N PRO A 158 -5.24 -8.71 -0.07
CA PRO A 158 -6.23 -7.80 0.48
C PRO A 158 -5.73 -7.20 1.80
N ASP A 159 -5.82 -5.87 1.93
CA ASP A 159 -5.59 -5.16 3.20
C ASP A 159 -6.92 -5.06 3.96
N VAL A 160 -7.03 -5.65 5.15
CA VAL A 160 -8.33 -5.90 5.81
C VAL A 160 -8.41 -5.37 7.24
N TYR A 161 -9.38 -4.50 7.51
CA TYR A 161 -9.76 -4.14 8.88
C TYR A 161 -10.47 -5.31 9.55
N VAL A 162 -9.96 -5.76 10.71
CA VAL A 162 -10.59 -6.75 11.58
C VAL A 162 -10.71 -6.14 12.97
N LEU A 163 -11.94 -5.90 13.43
CA LEU A 163 -12.24 -5.11 14.63
C LEU A 163 -12.68 -5.99 15.81
N ALA A 164 -12.65 -5.42 17.02
CA ALA A 164 -12.92 -6.12 18.28
C ALA A 164 -14.35 -6.68 18.41
N ASP A 165 -15.29 -6.13 17.63
CA ASP A 165 -16.68 -6.59 17.50
C ASP A 165 -16.86 -7.70 16.44
N GLY A 166 -15.80 -8.09 15.72
CA GLY A 166 -15.82 -9.06 14.64
C GLY A 166 -16.24 -8.48 13.28
N THR A 167 -16.34 -7.15 13.15
CA THR A 167 -16.44 -6.49 11.84
C THR A 167 -15.19 -6.80 11.02
N VAL A 168 -15.42 -7.23 9.78
CA VAL A 168 -14.39 -7.44 8.76
C VAL A 168 -14.70 -6.50 7.60
N THR A 169 -13.71 -5.75 7.10
CA THR A 169 -13.89 -4.88 5.94
C THR A 169 -12.58 -4.71 5.19
N VAL A 170 -12.56 -5.07 3.91
CA VAL A 170 -11.39 -4.93 3.04
C VAL A 170 -11.23 -3.47 2.60
N GLU A 171 -10.06 -2.89 2.82
CA GLU A 171 -9.72 -1.53 2.36
C GLU A 171 -9.50 -1.51 0.85
N LYS A 172 -8.58 -2.36 0.37
CA LYS A 172 -8.22 -2.50 -1.05
C LYS A 172 -7.78 -3.94 -1.34
N ILE A 173 -7.96 -4.35 -2.60
CA ILE A 173 -7.32 -5.54 -3.14
C ILE A 173 -6.04 -5.08 -3.82
N ASN A 174 -4.88 -5.57 -3.40
CA ASN A 174 -3.64 -5.29 -4.10
C ASN A 174 -3.27 -6.49 -5.00
N CYS A 175 -2.97 -6.25 -6.29
CA CYS A 175 -2.99 -7.30 -7.31
C CYS A 175 -1.98 -7.09 -8.45
N PRO A 176 -0.88 -7.85 -8.49
CA PRO A 176 -0.13 -8.33 -7.34
C PRO A 176 0.66 -7.14 -6.78
N ASP A 177 0.35 -6.77 -5.54
CA ASP A 177 1.32 -6.12 -4.68
C ASP A 177 1.94 -7.20 -3.80
N VAL A 178 3.09 -6.89 -3.25
CA VAL A 178 4.12 -7.88 -2.93
C VAL A 178 4.95 -7.36 -1.76
N VAL A 179 5.35 -8.29 -0.87
CA VAL A 179 5.90 -8.00 0.47
C VAL A 179 7.16 -8.83 0.75
N PHE A 180 7.61 -9.62 -0.24
CA PHE A 180 8.81 -10.44 -0.16
C PHE A 180 10.10 -9.63 -0.16
N PHE A 181 10.07 -8.31 -0.41
CA PHE A 181 11.17 -7.40 -0.12
C PHE A 181 11.67 -7.57 1.31
N LEU A 182 10.75 -7.80 2.27
CA LEU A 182 11.08 -8.05 3.67
C LEU A 182 11.96 -9.29 3.85
N ALA A 183 11.75 -10.35 3.06
CA ALA A 183 12.53 -11.59 3.13
C ALA A 183 14.02 -11.39 2.82
N GLY A 184 14.37 -10.35 2.07
CA GLY A 184 15.73 -9.93 1.73
C GLY A 184 16.23 -8.69 2.50
N VAL A 185 15.56 -8.22 3.55
CA VAL A 185 16.06 -7.11 4.38
C VAL A 185 17.13 -7.60 5.37
N GLU A 186 18.35 -7.09 5.19
CA GLU A 186 19.48 -7.30 6.10
C GLU A 186 19.34 -6.43 7.36
N ALA A 187 19.10 -7.07 8.51
CA ALA A 187 19.08 -6.40 9.81
C ALA A 187 19.59 -7.34 10.91
N GLU A 188 20.91 -7.54 10.99
CA GLU A 188 21.56 -8.48 11.92
C GLU A 188 21.19 -8.27 13.40
N SER A 189 20.90 -7.02 13.79
CA SER A 189 20.52 -6.65 15.17
C SER A 189 19.01 -6.67 15.44
N SER A 190 18.18 -7.07 14.47
CA SER A 190 16.72 -7.02 14.55
C SER A 190 16.14 -8.31 15.14
N SER A 191 15.29 -8.17 16.15
CA SER A 191 14.68 -9.29 16.89
C SER A 191 13.28 -9.65 16.41
N ALA A 192 12.52 -8.70 15.87
CA ALA A 192 11.15 -8.90 15.38
C ALA A 192 11.08 -9.20 13.88
N LEU A 193 11.95 -8.60 13.05
CA LEU A 193 11.94 -8.84 11.61
C LEU A 193 12.11 -10.33 11.21
N PRO A 194 12.94 -11.16 11.88
CA PRO A 194 13.08 -12.58 11.53
C PRO A 194 11.75 -13.36 11.60
N HIS A 195 10.85 -13.01 12.52
CA HIS A 195 9.52 -13.61 12.62
C HIS A 195 8.64 -13.26 11.40
N VAL A 196 8.71 -12.00 10.94
CA VAL A 196 8.01 -11.55 9.74
C VAL A 196 8.62 -12.21 8.49
N GLN A 197 9.94 -12.27 8.39
CA GLN A 197 10.66 -12.93 7.29
C GLN A 197 10.32 -14.41 7.14
N MET A 198 10.15 -15.14 8.25
CA MET A 198 9.73 -16.54 8.23
C MET A 198 8.36 -16.71 7.55
N ILE A 199 7.38 -15.90 7.93
CA ILE A 199 6.02 -15.93 7.34
C ILE A 199 6.07 -15.55 5.86
N VAL A 200 6.77 -14.45 5.55
CA VAL A 200 6.90 -13.92 4.17
C VAL A 200 7.58 -14.94 3.25
N ARG A 201 8.62 -15.65 3.70
CA ARG A 201 9.27 -16.74 2.92
C ARG A 201 8.34 -17.94 2.70
N GLN A 202 7.54 -18.32 3.70
CA GLN A 202 6.55 -19.41 3.56
C GLN A 202 5.41 -19.06 2.59
N LEU A 203 5.00 -17.79 2.53
CA LEU A 203 4.03 -17.31 1.54
C LEU A 203 4.67 -17.22 0.14
N GLY A 204 5.91 -16.74 0.05
CA GLY A 204 6.68 -16.63 -1.20
C GLY A 204 6.88 -17.97 -1.90
N ALA A 205 7.18 -19.04 -1.16
CA ALA A 205 7.28 -20.40 -1.70
C ALA A 205 5.98 -20.84 -2.41
N LYS A 206 4.83 -20.69 -1.75
CA LYS A 206 3.53 -21.05 -2.34
C LYS A 206 3.19 -20.20 -3.57
N VAL A 207 3.54 -18.91 -3.56
CA VAL A 207 3.36 -18.03 -4.70
C VAL A 207 4.25 -18.44 -5.88
N VAL A 208 5.50 -18.84 -5.62
CA VAL A 208 6.41 -19.42 -6.62
C VAL A 208 5.86 -20.70 -7.24
N ASP A 209 5.33 -21.61 -6.40
CA ASP A 209 4.69 -22.85 -6.87
C ASP A 209 3.51 -22.53 -7.82
N THR A 210 2.60 -21.63 -7.44
CA THR A 210 1.44 -21.23 -8.27
C THR A 210 1.84 -20.46 -9.53
N ILE A 211 2.89 -19.63 -9.48
CA ILE A 211 3.45 -18.99 -10.69
C ILE A 211 3.92 -20.07 -11.67
N ILE A 212 4.68 -21.06 -11.22
CA ILE A 212 5.23 -22.11 -12.08
C ILE A 212 4.13 -23.07 -12.58
N GLU A 213 3.12 -23.38 -11.76
CA GLU A 213 1.96 -24.18 -12.15
C GLU A 213 1.16 -23.52 -13.29
N LYS A 214 0.86 -22.22 -13.17
CA LYS A 214 0.00 -21.50 -14.13
C LYS A 214 0.76 -20.95 -15.33
N MET A 215 1.92 -20.35 -15.12
CA MET A 215 2.73 -19.73 -16.18
C MET A 215 3.72 -20.71 -16.83
N GLY A 216 4.19 -21.74 -16.11
CA GLY A 216 5.27 -22.61 -16.55
C GLY A 216 6.65 -22.05 -16.23
N THR A 217 7.70 -22.67 -16.79
CA THR A 217 9.11 -22.40 -16.45
C THR A 217 9.80 -21.34 -17.32
N LYS A 218 9.08 -20.63 -18.19
CA LYS A 218 9.59 -19.44 -18.90
C LYS A 218 8.74 -18.23 -18.49
N ILE A 219 9.34 -17.32 -17.73
CA ILE A 219 8.61 -16.21 -17.08
C ILE A 219 9.31 -14.89 -17.42
N THR A 220 8.56 -13.94 -17.98
CA THR A 220 9.03 -12.56 -18.14
C THR A 220 8.30 -11.68 -17.13
N ILE A 221 9.03 -11.13 -16.17
CA ILE A 221 8.51 -10.15 -15.20
C ILE A 221 8.55 -8.76 -15.85
N VAL A 222 7.44 -8.02 -15.76
CA VAL A 222 7.29 -6.67 -16.30
C VAL A 222 6.98 -5.70 -15.15
N THR A 223 7.78 -4.65 -15.03
CA THR A 223 7.70 -3.60 -13.99
C THR A 223 7.83 -2.21 -14.62
N ARG A 224 7.64 -1.16 -13.82
CA ARG A 224 7.81 0.25 -14.19
C ARG A 224 9.25 0.52 -14.66
N ASP A 225 9.39 1.29 -15.74
CA ASP A 225 10.69 1.70 -16.29
C ASP A 225 11.65 2.30 -15.24
N ALA A 226 11.16 3.12 -14.32
CA ALA A 226 11.98 3.77 -13.30
C ALA A 226 12.64 2.78 -12.31
N VAL A 227 12.00 1.64 -12.03
CA VAL A 227 12.51 0.61 -11.10
C VAL A 227 13.77 -0.04 -11.67
N ILE A 228 13.76 -0.36 -12.97
CA ILE A 228 14.89 -0.99 -13.66
C ILE A 228 15.95 0.03 -14.12
N THR A 229 15.52 1.17 -14.70
CA THR A 229 16.43 2.10 -15.39
C THR A 229 16.98 3.22 -14.51
N GLN A 230 16.25 3.61 -13.46
CA GLN A 230 16.62 4.72 -12.57
C GLN A 230 16.97 4.24 -11.15
N LEU A 231 16.77 2.94 -10.88
CA LEU A 231 16.83 2.34 -9.54
C LEU A 231 15.96 3.09 -8.52
N GLU A 232 14.79 3.54 -8.98
CA GLU A 232 13.75 4.07 -8.11
C GLU A 232 13.07 2.91 -7.35
N ASP A 233 12.70 3.19 -6.11
CA ASP A 233 11.94 2.28 -5.24
C ASP A 233 12.65 0.97 -4.86
N VAL A 234 13.61 1.07 -3.93
CA VAL A 234 14.37 -0.08 -3.43
C VAL A 234 13.54 -1.23 -2.84
N LEU A 235 12.26 -1.00 -2.53
CA LEU A 235 11.38 -2.08 -2.10
C LEU A 235 10.98 -2.95 -3.30
N GLU A 236 10.44 -2.36 -4.37
CA GLU A 236 10.08 -3.10 -5.60
C GLU A 236 11.31 -3.75 -6.27
N ILE A 237 12.50 -3.16 -6.17
CA ILE A 237 13.74 -3.79 -6.64
C ILE A 237 14.04 -5.09 -5.86
N ARG A 238 14.04 -5.04 -4.52
CA ARG A 238 14.28 -6.21 -3.64
C ARG A 238 13.21 -7.29 -3.81
N GLU A 239 11.99 -6.87 -4.10
CA GLU A 239 10.82 -7.71 -4.37
C GLU A 239 11.01 -8.53 -5.66
N ILE A 240 11.43 -7.86 -6.73
CA ILE A 240 11.77 -8.47 -8.02
C ILE A 240 12.99 -9.39 -7.89
N ASP A 241 14.02 -8.98 -7.16
CA ASP A 241 15.19 -9.82 -6.89
C ASP A 241 14.80 -11.12 -6.16
N PHE A 242 13.98 -11.04 -5.10
CA PHE A 242 13.48 -12.21 -4.38
C PHE A 242 12.67 -13.14 -5.30
N LEU A 243 11.72 -12.60 -6.07
CA LEU A 243 10.89 -13.41 -6.96
C LEU A 243 11.75 -14.08 -8.05
N ARG A 244 12.68 -13.35 -8.66
CA ARG A 244 13.62 -13.88 -9.65
C ARG A 244 14.45 -15.02 -9.07
N GLU A 245 15.04 -14.83 -7.90
CA GLU A 245 15.86 -15.85 -7.23
C GLU A 245 15.06 -17.09 -6.85
N ALA A 246 13.89 -16.92 -6.23
CA ALA A 246 13.06 -18.04 -5.79
C ALA A 246 12.49 -18.86 -6.97
N LEU A 247 12.02 -18.19 -8.03
CA LEU A 247 11.60 -18.84 -9.28
C LEU A 247 12.77 -19.56 -9.98
N THR A 248 13.97 -18.97 -10.00
CA THR A 248 15.17 -19.59 -10.58
C THR A 248 15.60 -20.83 -9.78
N CYS A 249 15.54 -20.77 -8.44
CA CYS A 249 15.80 -21.93 -7.57
C CYS A 249 14.78 -23.05 -7.77
N ALA A 250 13.53 -22.73 -8.11
CA ALA A 250 12.50 -23.67 -8.50
C ALA A 250 12.58 -24.14 -9.98
N GLY A 251 13.64 -23.74 -10.71
CA GLY A 251 13.95 -24.24 -12.05
C GLY A 251 13.35 -23.44 -13.22
N ALA A 252 12.80 -22.24 -12.97
CA ALA A 252 12.33 -21.36 -14.03
C ALA A 252 13.46 -20.53 -14.65
N ILE A 253 13.34 -20.25 -15.95
CA ILE A 253 14.11 -19.23 -16.67
C ILE A 253 13.33 -17.92 -16.53
N VAL A 254 13.87 -16.99 -15.73
CA VAL A 254 13.25 -15.70 -15.44
C VAL A 254 13.97 -14.58 -16.19
N ASN A 255 13.21 -13.81 -16.96
CA ASN A 255 13.62 -12.52 -17.51
C ASN A 255 12.92 -11.39 -16.74
N VAL A 256 13.54 -10.21 -16.66
CA VAL A 256 12.95 -9.02 -16.02
C VAL A 256 13.13 -7.84 -16.98
N ILE A 257 12.02 -7.18 -17.35
CA ILE A 257 12.03 -6.07 -18.31
C ILE A 257 11.22 -4.86 -17.81
N PRO A 258 11.59 -3.64 -18.23
CA PRO A 258 10.72 -2.47 -18.10
C PRO A 258 9.53 -2.55 -19.06
N ALA A 259 8.44 -1.84 -18.75
CA ALA A 259 7.23 -1.79 -19.58
C ALA A 259 7.50 -1.31 -21.02
N SER A 260 8.40 -0.34 -21.22
CA SER A 260 8.79 0.12 -22.57
C SER A 260 9.41 -0.96 -23.46
N ALA A 261 10.03 -1.99 -22.88
CA ALA A 261 10.69 -3.07 -23.63
C ALA A 261 9.72 -4.18 -24.09
N VAL A 262 8.43 -4.12 -23.71
CA VAL A 262 7.43 -5.15 -24.02
C VAL A 262 7.24 -5.40 -25.53
N ASP A 263 7.55 -4.44 -26.41
CA ASP A 263 7.44 -4.66 -27.87
C ASP A 263 8.46 -5.70 -28.40
N SER A 264 9.60 -5.89 -27.71
CA SER A 264 10.65 -6.85 -28.07
C SER A 264 10.39 -8.31 -27.68
N VAL A 265 9.31 -8.57 -26.95
CA VAL A 265 8.98 -9.91 -26.42
C VAL A 265 8.40 -10.82 -27.51
N GLU A 266 8.76 -12.10 -27.51
CA GLU A 266 8.22 -13.09 -28.47
C GLU A 266 6.69 -13.25 -28.33
N THR A 267 5.99 -13.34 -29.46
CA THR A 267 4.53 -13.60 -29.47
C THR A 267 4.19 -14.94 -28.82
N GLY A 268 3.17 -14.96 -27.96
CA GLY A 268 2.81 -16.11 -27.14
C GLY A 268 3.56 -16.19 -25.79
N SER A 269 4.39 -15.19 -25.46
CA SER A 269 5.05 -15.10 -24.16
C SER A 269 4.07 -14.80 -23.03
N ARG A 270 4.44 -15.27 -21.83
CA ARG A 270 3.70 -15.07 -20.57
C ARG A 270 4.37 -13.98 -19.73
N LEU A 271 3.59 -12.98 -19.33
CA LEU A 271 4.06 -11.78 -18.64
C LEU A 271 3.53 -11.72 -17.21
N LEU A 272 4.42 -11.67 -16.21
CA LEU A 272 4.06 -11.40 -14.81
C LEU A 272 4.10 -9.89 -14.58
N LEU A 273 2.96 -9.25 -14.40
CA LEU A 273 2.85 -7.79 -14.29
C LEU A 273 2.92 -7.34 -12.83
N LEU A 274 3.93 -6.54 -12.48
CA LEU A 274 4.13 -6.01 -11.12
C LEU A 274 3.99 -4.48 -11.11
N ASN A 275 3.14 -3.96 -10.21
CA ASN A 275 3.00 -2.54 -9.86
C ASN A 275 3.03 -1.52 -11.04
N LEU A 276 2.41 -1.86 -12.18
CA LEU A 276 2.42 -1.02 -13.38
C LEU A 276 1.47 0.19 -13.29
N ASN A 277 1.94 1.35 -13.76
CA ASN A 277 1.13 2.55 -13.91
C ASN A 277 0.50 2.62 -15.30
N TYR A 278 -0.76 2.20 -15.44
CA TYR A 278 -1.50 2.22 -16.71
C TYR A 278 -1.88 3.62 -17.22
N GLY A 279 -1.57 4.69 -16.48
CA GLY A 279 -1.60 6.06 -16.97
C GLY A 279 -0.29 6.52 -17.63
N ALA A 280 0.78 5.70 -17.56
CA ALA A 280 2.08 6.00 -18.14
C ALA A 280 2.18 5.51 -19.60
N ALA A 281 2.78 6.31 -20.47
CA ALA A 281 2.79 6.09 -21.92
C ALA A 281 3.43 4.75 -22.33
N GLU A 282 4.42 4.30 -21.55
CA GLU A 282 5.17 3.06 -21.68
C GLU A 282 4.27 1.81 -21.65
N THR A 283 3.15 1.87 -20.91
CA THR A 283 2.18 0.77 -20.82
C THR A 283 1.24 0.66 -22.02
N THR A 284 1.19 1.67 -22.89
CA THR A 284 0.32 1.65 -24.10
C THR A 284 0.61 0.45 -24.99
N THR A 285 1.89 0.08 -25.14
CA THR A 285 2.29 -1.07 -25.94
C THR A 285 1.89 -2.39 -25.29
N LEU A 286 2.01 -2.52 -23.96
CA LEU A 286 1.54 -3.69 -23.23
C LEU A 286 0.02 -3.91 -23.42
N LEU A 287 -0.77 -2.85 -23.26
CA LEU A 287 -2.22 -2.90 -23.49
C LEU A 287 -2.54 -3.27 -24.95
N ARG A 288 -1.83 -2.70 -25.94
CA ARG A 288 -1.95 -3.07 -27.36
C ARG A 288 -1.71 -4.56 -27.59
N ARG A 289 -0.62 -5.11 -27.03
CA ARG A 289 -0.21 -6.51 -27.26
C ARG A 289 -1.13 -7.51 -26.55
N HIS A 290 -1.59 -7.19 -25.34
CA HIS A 290 -2.64 -7.96 -24.64
C HIS A 290 -3.95 -7.95 -25.43
N ALA A 291 -4.41 -6.77 -25.89
CA ALA A 291 -5.65 -6.63 -26.65
C ALA A 291 -5.63 -7.36 -28.00
N ALA A 292 -4.45 -7.52 -28.61
CA ALA A 292 -4.21 -8.27 -29.85
C ALA A 292 -3.88 -9.76 -29.63
N GLU A 293 -3.90 -10.25 -28.38
CA GLU A 293 -3.55 -11.63 -28.00
C GLU A 293 -2.12 -12.04 -28.40
N GLU A 294 -1.22 -11.05 -28.53
CA GLU A 294 0.21 -11.28 -28.80
C GLU A 294 0.97 -11.78 -27.56
N VAL A 295 0.47 -11.50 -26.35
CA VAL A 295 1.08 -11.88 -25.07
C VAL A 295 0.00 -12.25 -24.05
N GLU A 296 0.27 -13.20 -23.16
CA GLU A 296 -0.63 -13.62 -22.08
C GLU A 296 -0.20 -12.97 -20.76
N CYS A 297 -0.99 -12.03 -20.26
CA CYS A 297 -0.68 -11.29 -19.03
C CYS A 297 -1.23 -11.99 -17.77
N PHE A 298 -0.44 -11.96 -16.69
CA PHE A 298 -0.79 -12.43 -15.35
C PHE A 298 -0.46 -11.34 -14.33
N PRO A 299 -1.45 -10.67 -13.71
CA PRO A 299 -2.87 -10.69 -14.02
C PRO A 299 -3.17 -10.07 -15.41
N ASN A 300 -4.42 -10.19 -15.84
CA ASN A 300 -4.95 -9.34 -16.92
C ASN A 300 -4.80 -7.86 -16.51
N PRO A 301 -4.23 -6.97 -17.36
CA PRO A 301 -3.97 -5.57 -17.00
C PRO A 301 -5.25 -4.82 -16.61
N TYR A 302 -6.39 -5.12 -17.25
CA TYR A 302 -7.67 -4.52 -16.89
C TYR A 302 -8.18 -4.97 -15.51
N PHE A 303 -7.74 -6.14 -15.03
CA PHE A 303 -8.01 -6.59 -13.66
C PHE A 303 -7.15 -5.86 -12.65
N GLN A 304 -5.87 -5.63 -12.94
CA GLN A 304 -5.00 -4.80 -12.09
C GLN A 304 -5.56 -3.37 -11.96
N MET A 305 -5.93 -2.73 -13.09
CA MET A 305 -6.61 -1.42 -13.09
C MET A 305 -7.92 -1.41 -12.28
N ALA A 306 -8.69 -2.50 -12.32
CA ALA A 306 -9.94 -2.61 -11.56
C ALA A 306 -9.72 -2.78 -10.04
N CYS A 307 -8.56 -3.26 -9.60
CA CYS A 307 -8.26 -3.49 -8.19
C CYS A 307 -8.13 -2.19 -7.38
N ASP A 308 -7.54 -1.14 -7.97
CA ASP A 308 -7.40 0.18 -7.33
C ASP A 308 -8.76 0.87 -7.08
N GLU A 309 -9.74 0.59 -7.95
CA GLU A 309 -11.09 1.13 -7.79
C GLU A 309 -11.90 0.42 -6.70
N VAL A 310 -11.74 -0.89 -6.50
CA VAL A 310 -12.60 -1.65 -5.57
C VAL A 310 -12.21 -1.51 -4.10
N THR A 311 -13.23 -1.31 -3.26
CA THR A 311 -13.11 -1.26 -1.81
C THR A 311 -14.34 -1.87 -1.14
N GLY A 312 -14.16 -2.44 0.06
CA GLY A 312 -15.24 -2.79 0.97
C GLY A 312 -15.67 -1.64 1.87
N LEU A 313 -14.87 -0.56 1.94
CA LEU A 313 -15.20 0.65 2.72
C LEU A 313 -16.46 1.34 2.18
N GLN A 314 -17.20 1.97 3.08
CA GLN A 314 -18.33 2.81 2.72
C GLN A 314 -17.81 4.07 2.01
N GLU A 315 -18.24 4.32 0.77
CA GLU A 315 -17.72 5.39 -0.09
C GLU A 315 -18.81 6.42 -0.44
N LEU A 316 -18.46 7.71 -0.37
CA LEU A 316 -19.23 8.83 -0.91
C LEU A 316 -18.45 9.45 -2.07
N VAL A 317 -19.05 9.46 -3.26
CA VAL A 317 -18.45 9.97 -4.49
C VAL A 317 -18.96 11.38 -4.76
N LEU A 318 -18.05 12.35 -4.88
CA LEU A 318 -18.35 13.74 -5.26
C LEU A 318 -17.82 13.98 -6.69
N THR A 319 -18.75 14.07 -7.65
CA THR A 319 -18.43 14.16 -9.08
C THR A 319 -18.09 15.59 -9.53
N THR A 320 -17.27 15.68 -10.57
CA THR A 320 -16.88 16.96 -11.17
C THR A 320 -18.08 17.63 -11.86
N GLY A 321 -18.26 18.93 -11.62
CA GLY A 321 -19.44 19.68 -12.07
C GLY A 321 -20.66 19.59 -11.13
N ASP A 322 -20.61 18.79 -10.07
CA ASP A 322 -21.65 18.80 -9.03
C ASP A 322 -21.44 19.97 -8.06
N LYS A 323 -22.48 20.80 -7.90
CA LYS A 323 -22.56 21.88 -6.91
C LYS A 323 -22.32 21.38 -5.48
N HIS A 324 -22.63 20.11 -5.16
CA HIS A 324 -22.30 19.53 -3.87
C HIS A 324 -20.79 19.37 -3.67
N ARG A 325 -20.00 19.01 -4.71
CA ARG A 325 -18.52 18.98 -4.67
C ARG A 325 -17.96 20.38 -4.43
N GLU A 326 -18.49 21.39 -5.12
CA GLU A 326 -18.07 22.79 -4.99
C GLU A 326 -18.31 23.34 -3.57
N LEU A 327 -19.55 23.23 -3.07
CA LEU A 327 -19.93 23.64 -1.71
C LEU A 327 -19.16 22.87 -0.62
N PHE A 328 -18.79 21.61 -0.88
CA PHE A 328 -17.96 20.82 0.03
C PHE A 328 -16.52 21.36 0.08
N LEU A 329 -15.90 21.60 -1.08
CA LEU A 329 -14.55 22.16 -1.18
C LEU A 329 -14.46 23.61 -0.66
N GLU A 330 -15.53 24.40 -0.80
CA GLU A 330 -15.67 25.72 -0.20
C GLU A 330 -15.62 25.64 1.34
N ARG A 331 -16.47 24.81 1.95
CA ARG A 331 -16.51 24.59 3.41
C ARG A 331 -15.19 24.03 3.93
N ALA A 332 -14.59 23.09 3.22
CA ALA A 332 -13.28 22.52 3.55
C ALA A 332 -12.15 23.56 3.45
N SER A 333 -12.25 24.55 2.55
CA SER A 333 -11.31 25.67 2.44
C SER A 333 -11.48 26.74 3.53
N SER A 334 -12.59 26.73 4.29
CA SER A 334 -13.00 27.87 5.12
C SER A 334 -12.01 28.22 6.22
N GLN A 335 -11.84 29.53 6.46
CA GLN A 335 -10.95 30.10 7.50
C GLN A 335 -11.72 30.94 8.53
N PRO A 336 -12.69 30.38 9.28
CA PRO A 336 -13.30 31.06 10.41
C PRO A 336 -12.24 31.43 11.47
N GLY A 337 -12.32 32.67 11.96
CA GLY A 337 -11.46 33.21 13.02
C GLY A 337 -11.98 32.98 14.45
N THR A 338 -13.00 32.14 14.63
CA THR A 338 -13.60 31.81 15.93
C THR A 338 -13.95 30.32 16.02
N ASP A 339 -13.89 29.75 17.22
CA ASP A 339 -14.19 28.33 17.44
C ASP A 339 -15.63 27.97 17.04
N VAL A 340 -16.58 28.87 17.27
CA VAL A 340 -17.99 28.71 16.82
C VAL A 340 -18.05 28.56 15.30
N GLY A 341 -17.27 29.33 14.55
CA GLY A 341 -17.18 29.20 13.08
C GLY A 341 -16.48 27.91 12.65
N ILE A 342 -15.48 27.44 13.39
CA ILE A 342 -14.82 26.14 13.15
C ILE A 342 -15.82 24.99 13.34
N VAL A 343 -16.59 25.01 14.44
CA VAL A 343 -17.62 24.02 14.75
C VAL A 343 -18.73 24.03 13.71
N GLU A 344 -19.21 25.20 13.27
CA GLU A 344 -20.26 25.29 12.25
C GLU A 344 -19.77 24.80 10.88
N ALA A 345 -18.54 25.15 10.47
CA ALA A 345 -17.95 24.64 9.23
C ALA A 345 -17.82 23.10 9.24
N LEU A 346 -17.35 22.53 10.36
CA LEU A 346 -17.31 21.08 10.57
C LEU A 346 -18.71 20.45 10.53
N ARG A 347 -19.69 21.01 11.23
CA ARG A 347 -21.08 20.53 11.27
C ARG A 347 -21.74 20.54 9.88
N LEU A 348 -21.47 21.56 9.06
CA LEU A 348 -21.97 21.66 7.69
C LEU A 348 -21.31 20.69 6.70
N MET A 349 -20.08 20.23 6.97
CA MET A 349 -19.47 19.12 6.23
C MET A 349 -19.99 17.77 6.75
N ASP A 350 -20.01 17.56 8.07
CA ASP A 350 -20.50 16.35 8.74
C ASP A 350 -21.93 16.00 8.33
N LYS A 351 -22.82 16.99 8.21
CA LYS A 351 -24.18 16.79 7.69
C LYS A 351 -24.17 16.14 6.29
N GLY A 352 -23.34 16.65 5.37
CA GLY A 352 -23.22 16.09 4.01
C GLY A 352 -22.65 14.67 4.03
N LEU A 353 -21.62 14.44 4.83
CA LEU A 353 -21.03 13.11 5.03
C LEU A 353 -22.06 12.09 5.55
N ARG A 354 -22.82 12.43 6.60
CA ARG A 354 -23.88 11.57 7.14
C ARG A 354 -25.03 11.33 6.14
N GLN A 355 -25.37 12.32 5.32
CA GLN A 355 -26.35 12.13 4.24
C GLN A 355 -25.83 11.16 3.16
N GLY A 356 -24.53 11.16 2.88
CA GLY A 356 -23.84 10.11 2.11
C GLY A 356 -23.52 8.84 2.91
N GLY A 357 -24.11 8.65 4.09
CA GLY A 357 -23.93 7.47 4.95
C GLY A 357 -22.62 7.42 5.75
N ILE A 358 -21.60 8.21 5.42
CA ILE A 358 -20.25 8.19 5.99
C ILE A 358 -20.30 8.43 7.52
N THR A 359 -19.85 7.44 8.31
CA THR A 359 -20.02 7.39 9.78
C THR A 359 -18.73 7.22 10.60
N GLY A 360 -17.60 6.90 9.98
CA GLY A 360 -16.29 6.83 10.65
C GLY A 360 -15.64 8.20 10.86
N ASP A 361 -14.73 8.30 11.84
CA ASP A 361 -14.01 9.54 12.19
C ASP A 361 -12.68 9.72 11.43
N ILE A 362 -12.15 8.62 10.86
CA ILE A 362 -10.97 8.62 10.00
C ILE A 362 -11.44 8.30 8.58
N LEU A 363 -11.03 9.10 7.61
CA LEU A 363 -11.46 9.02 6.22
C LEU A 363 -10.24 8.96 5.30
N HIS A 364 -10.25 8.06 4.32
CA HIS A 364 -9.31 8.07 3.20
C HIS A 364 -10.00 8.73 2.01
N VAL A 365 -9.55 9.94 1.65
CA VAL A 365 -10.13 10.70 0.55
C VAL A 365 -9.23 10.57 -0.67
N VAL A 366 -9.69 9.81 -1.65
CA VAL A 366 -8.97 9.56 -2.90
C VAL A 366 -9.25 10.71 -3.87
N LEU A 367 -8.17 11.36 -4.32
CA LEU A 367 -8.12 12.26 -5.46
C LEU A 367 -7.48 11.53 -6.65
N GLU A 368 -7.47 12.15 -7.82
CA GLU A 368 -6.94 11.55 -9.07
C GLU A 368 -5.48 11.05 -8.94
N THR A 369 -4.64 11.76 -8.17
CA THR A 369 -3.20 11.49 -8.05
C THR A 369 -2.72 11.16 -6.63
N GLU A 370 -3.58 11.25 -5.61
CA GLU A 370 -3.18 11.03 -4.21
C GLU A 370 -4.34 10.61 -3.30
N THR A 371 -4.09 9.74 -2.33
CA THR A 371 -5.00 9.51 -1.19
C THR A 371 -4.62 10.41 -0.02
N VAL A 372 -5.60 11.19 0.46
CA VAL A 372 -5.44 12.13 1.56
C VAL A 372 -6.13 11.58 2.82
N PRO A 373 -5.38 11.26 3.90
CA PRO A 373 -5.99 10.89 5.17
C PRO A 373 -6.58 12.14 5.85
N VAL A 374 -7.86 12.07 6.22
CA VAL A 374 -8.61 13.17 6.82
C VAL A 374 -9.24 12.73 8.14
N LEU A 375 -8.97 13.48 9.21
CA LEU A 375 -9.69 13.36 10.47
C LEU A 375 -10.97 14.20 10.38
N ARG A 376 -12.13 13.53 10.42
CA ARG A 376 -13.47 14.11 10.22
C ARG A 376 -13.72 15.37 11.05
N ASN A 377 -13.27 15.36 12.30
CA ASN A 377 -13.54 16.41 13.28
C ASN A 377 -12.43 17.49 13.34
N ALA A 378 -11.49 17.50 12.39
CA ALA A 378 -10.37 18.46 12.35
C ALA A 378 -10.39 19.31 11.06
N LEU A 379 -10.81 20.57 11.17
CA LEU A 379 -10.91 21.48 10.01
C LEU A 379 -9.57 21.70 9.29
N HIS A 380 -8.44 21.54 9.99
CA HIS A 380 -7.10 21.57 9.37
C HIS A 380 -6.90 20.44 8.34
N SER A 381 -7.38 19.22 8.61
CA SER A 381 -7.31 18.10 7.65
C SER A 381 -8.15 18.37 6.40
N TRP A 382 -9.34 18.94 6.58
CA TRP A 382 -10.21 19.36 5.47
C TRP A 382 -9.58 20.47 4.62
N ARG A 383 -8.89 21.44 5.24
CA ARG A 383 -8.12 22.47 4.51
C ARG A 383 -7.00 21.84 3.68
N GLN A 384 -6.24 20.89 4.23
CA GLN A 384 -5.20 20.18 3.46
C GLN A 384 -5.78 19.44 2.25
N LEU A 385 -6.92 18.75 2.40
CA LEU A 385 -7.64 18.14 1.29
C LEU A 385 -8.03 19.18 0.23
N ALA A 386 -8.65 20.29 0.64
CA ALA A 386 -9.13 21.31 -0.30
C ALA A 386 -7.98 21.96 -1.10
N THR A 387 -6.81 22.17 -0.48
CA THR A 387 -5.60 22.63 -1.18
C THR A 387 -5.08 21.59 -2.18
N ARG A 388 -5.18 20.30 -1.89
CA ARG A 388 -4.75 19.21 -2.78
C ARG A 388 -5.71 18.95 -3.93
N ALA A 389 -7.02 19.04 -3.69
CA ALA A 389 -8.06 18.93 -4.70
C ALA A 389 -8.06 20.09 -5.71
N LYS A 390 -7.52 21.26 -5.32
CA LYS A 390 -7.34 22.45 -6.18
C LYS A 390 -5.98 22.49 -6.92
N ARG A 391 -5.24 21.37 -6.94
CA ARG A 391 -4.07 21.20 -7.81
C ARG A 391 -4.55 20.88 -9.23
N PRO A 392 -3.92 21.38 -10.32
CA PRO A 392 -4.36 21.09 -11.69
C PRO A 392 -4.52 19.60 -12.00
N ALA A 393 -3.65 18.74 -11.44
CA ALA A 393 -3.72 17.28 -11.60
C ALA A 393 -4.93 16.61 -10.90
N ASN A 394 -5.62 17.31 -9.99
CA ASN A 394 -6.79 16.81 -9.25
C ASN A 394 -8.06 17.63 -9.50
N GLU A 395 -7.96 18.81 -10.14
CA GLU A 395 -9.02 19.82 -10.20
C GLU A 395 -10.29 19.32 -10.91
N HIS A 396 -10.12 18.51 -11.96
CA HIS A 396 -11.20 17.85 -12.69
C HIS A 396 -11.48 16.41 -12.24
N GLY A 397 -10.70 15.89 -11.28
CA GLY A 397 -10.82 14.52 -10.76
C GLY A 397 -12.01 14.33 -9.81
N VAL A 398 -12.53 13.10 -9.79
CA VAL A 398 -13.62 12.70 -8.88
C VAL A 398 -13.07 12.52 -7.46
N ILE A 399 -13.75 13.07 -6.46
CA ILE A 399 -13.32 12.94 -5.05
C ILE A 399 -14.10 11.79 -4.42
N ARG A 400 -13.41 10.72 -4.04
CA ARG A 400 -14.01 9.55 -3.36
C ARG A 400 -13.66 9.57 -1.88
N ILE A 401 -14.66 9.73 -1.01
CA ILE A 401 -14.49 9.79 0.45
C ILE A 401 -14.80 8.40 1.02
N ARG A 402 -13.78 7.63 1.37
CA ARG A 402 -13.89 6.28 1.96
C ARG A 402 -13.87 6.37 3.48
N SER A 403 -14.88 5.79 4.14
CA SER A 403 -15.01 5.74 5.60
C SER A 403 -14.28 4.53 6.15
N ILE A 404 -13.27 4.73 7.01
CA ILE A 404 -12.66 3.64 7.77
C ILE A 404 -13.63 3.26 8.92
N PRO A 405 -13.93 1.96 9.14
CA PRO A 405 -14.86 1.51 10.18
C PRO A 405 -14.25 1.54 11.60
N ALA A 406 -12.93 1.64 11.69
CA ALA A 406 -12.19 1.61 12.95
C ALA A 406 -12.38 2.88 13.80
N ARG A 407 -12.41 2.68 15.11
CA ARG A 407 -12.42 3.70 16.16
C ARG A 407 -11.52 3.28 17.33
N PRO A 408 -11.06 4.21 18.19
CA PRO A 408 -10.17 3.87 19.32
C PRO A 408 -10.67 2.72 20.20
N GLU A 409 -11.98 2.58 20.37
CA GLU A 409 -12.62 1.56 21.21
C GLU A 409 -12.79 0.17 20.56
N ASN A 410 -12.71 0.04 19.23
CA ASN A 410 -12.90 -1.25 18.52
C ASN A 410 -11.64 -1.76 17.78
N LEU A 411 -10.48 -1.12 17.97
CA LEU A 411 -9.19 -1.61 17.48
C LEU A 411 -8.63 -2.73 18.37
N ILE A 412 -8.26 -3.88 17.78
CA ILE A 412 -7.65 -5.00 18.51
C ILE A 412 -6.16 -4.83 18.85
N LEU A 413 -5.52 -3.73 18.42
CA LEU A 413 -4.13 -3.38 18.74
C LEU A 413 -4.01 -2.07 19.53
N THR A 414 -3.18 -2.09 20.57
CA THR A 414 -2.81 -0.93 21.38
C THR A 414 -1.30 -0.91 21.68
N SER A 415 -0.83 0.17 22.26
CA SER A 415 0.59 0.42 22.55
C SER A 415 0.74 1.28 23.81
N SER A 416 1.98 1.56 24.22
CA SER A 416 2.30 2.56 25.25
C SER A 416 1.74 3.96 24.98
N THR A 417 1.40 4.29 23.72
CA THR A 417 0.76 5.56 23.34
C THR A 417 -0.72 5.41 22.98
N GLY A 418 -1.38 4.32 23.40
CA GLY A 418 -2.78 4.03 23.12
C GLY A 418 -3.04 3.22 21.84
N PRO A 419 -4.32 3.16 21.39
CA PRO A 419 -4.76 2.34 20.26
C PRO A 419 -4.00 2.61 18.95
N ARG A 420 -3.81 1.56 18.15
CA ARG A 420 -3.13 1.60 16.85
C ARG A 420 -4.13 1.28 15.74
N LEU A 421 -4.34 2.20 14.81
CA LEU A 421 -5.01 1.88 13.54
C LEU A 421 -4.16 0.84 12.79
N HIS A 422 -4.82 -0.17 12.22
CA HIS A 422 -4.16 -1.28 11.54
C HIS A 422 -5.10 -1.90 10.51
N ALA A 423 -4.52 -2.46 9.45
CA ALA A 423 -5.16 -3.43 8.58
C ALA A 423 -4.28 -4.69 8.54
N PHE A 424 -4.90 -5.86 8.43
CA PHE A 424 -4.22 -7.13 8.27
C PHE A 424 -4.13 -7.46 6.79
N ARG A 425 -2.90 -7.51 6.27
CA ARG A 425 -2.62 -7.91 4.89
C ARG A 425 -2.61 -9.43 4.80
N PHE A 426 -3.66 -10.01 4.24
CA PHE A 426 -3.69 -11.45 3.95
C PHE A 426 -3.01 -11.74 2.61
N MET A 427 -2.75 -13.02 2.34
CA MET A 427 -2.30 -13.51 1.03
C MET A 427 -3.34 -14.53 0.55
N CYS A 428 -4.07 -14.20 -0.51
CA CYS A 428 -5.07 -15.07 -1.12
C CYS A 428 -4.49 -15.60 -2.43
N ILE A 429 -4.05 -16.86 -2.43
CA ILE A 429 -3.57 -17.56 -3.63
C ILE A 429 -4.79 -18.14 -4.35
N THR A 430 -4.79 -18.06 -5.69
CA THR A 430 -5.92 -18.37 -6.59
C THR A 430 -5.56 -19.44 -7.59
#